data_AF-A0A9X5C9N0-F1
#
_entry.id   AF-A0A9X5C9N0-F1
#
_cell.length_a   1.000
_cell.length_b   1.000
_cell.length_c   1.000
_cell.angle_alpha   90.00
_cell.angle_beta   90.00
_cell.angle_gamma   90.00
#
_symmetry.space_group_name_H-M   'P 1'
#
loop_
_entity.id
_entity.type
_entity.pdbx_description
1 polymer ?
#
loop_
_entity_poly.entity_id
_entity_poly.type
_entity_poly.pdbx_seq_one_letter_code
_entity_poly.pdbx_strand_id
1 'polypeptide(L)'
;MNGKYEIQIYNNKVHYHLTIKRNITIFQGDSASGKSEMIRLLTAYNNRHESSGVTLISEKICTVLTEEDWEMRLSGYHDRIIFIDEGNSFVRSKRFAGYVKQSDNYFIIIYRDSLHELPYSIEEIYGLHESKDSQKYRNPKRIYNEQFHLYTASPQAKICPDKVIVKDLF
;
A
#
# COMPACT_ATOMS: atom_id res chain seq x y z
N MET A 1 -7.92 12.38 -6.50
CA MET A 1 -6.55 12.30 -7.03
C MET A 1 -6.49 11.20 -8.05
N ASN A 2 -5.91 11.44 -9.21
CA ASN A 2 -5.80 10.46 -10.29
C ASN A 2 -4.33 10.37 -10.69
N GLY A 3 -3.78 9.17 -10.71
CA GLY A 3 -2.38 8.96 -11.08
C GLY A 3 -1.95 7.52 -10.83
N LYS A 4 -1.17 6.98 -11.77
CA LYS A 4 -0.48 5.70 -11.62
C LYS A 4 0.96 6.02 -11.26
N TYR A 5 1.44 5.49 -10.14
CA TYR A 5 2.83 5.68 -9.70
C TYR A 5 3.51 4.33 -9.51
N GLU A 6 4.73 4.24 -10.03
CA GLU A 6 5.60 3.10 -9.83
C GLU A 6 6.62 3.41 -8.72
N ILE A 7 6.87 2.43 -7.86
CA ILE A 7 7.77 2.55 -6.72
C ILE A 7 8.70 1.36 -6.74
N GLN A 8 10.01 1.61 -6.75
CA GLN A 8 11.02 0.58 -6.61
C GLN A 8 11.82 0.80 -5.33
N ILE A 9 11.91 -0.24 -4.50
CA ILE A 9 12.68 -0.22 -3.26
C ILE A 9 13.62 -1.42 -3.33
N TYR A 10 14.92 -1.21 -3.32
CA TYR A 10 15.85 -2.34 -3.39
C TYR A 10 17.16 -2.10 -2.66
N ASN A 11 17.80 -3.21 -2.30
CA ASN A 11 19.19 -3.26 -1.85
C ASN A 11 19.90 -4.43 -2.57
N ASN A 12 21.03 -4.89 -2.05
CA ASN A 12 21.74 -6.03 -2.62
C ASN A 12 20.99 -7.37 -2.51
N LYS A 13 20.08 -7.53 -1.55
CA LYS A 13 19.38 -8.79 -1.23
C LYS A 13 17.97 -8.86 -1.80
N VAL A 14 17.22 -7.76 -1.77
CA VAL A 14 15.79 -7.73 -2.12
C VAL A 14 15.46 -6.55 -3.04
N HIS A 15 14.43 -6.72 -3.86
CA HIS A 15 13.84 -5.70 -4.72
C HIS A 15 12.32 -5.79 -4.59
N TYR A 16 11.65 -4.66 -4.37
CA TYR A 16 10.21 -4.52 -4.43
C TYR A 16 9.84 -3.63 -5.61
N HIS A 17 8.89 -4.07 -6.43
CA HIS A 17 8.28 -3.24 -7.48
C HIS A 17 6.78 -3.14 -7.22
N LEU A 18 6.31 -1.92 -6.92
CA LEU A 18 4.92 -1.63 -6.62
C LEU A 18 4.33 -0.69 -7.66
N THR A 19 3.03 -0.80 -7.88
CA THR A 19 2.25 0.11 -8.72
C THR A 19 1.00 0.53 -7.97
N ILE A 20 0.83 1.81 -7.69
CA ILE A 20 -0.39 2.34 -7.06
C ILE A 20 -1.18 3.15 -8.08
N LYS A 21 -2.52 3.09 -8.01
CA LYS A 21 -3.42 3.77 -8.97
C LYS A 21 -4.45 4.67 -8.30
N ARG A 22 -4.77 4.39 -7.03
CA ARG A 22 -5.70 5.17 -6.22
C ARG A 22 -5.02 5.70 -4.97
N ASN A 23 -5.70 6.65 -4.33
CA ASN A 23 -5.23 7.29 -3.10
C ASN A 23 -5.03 6.31 -1.94
N ILE A 24 -5.72 5.16 -1.91
CA ILE A 24 -5.52 4.13 -0.87
C ILE A 24 -5.21 2.80 -1.57
N THR A 25 -4.10 2.19 -1.18
CA THR A 25 -3.68 0.85 -1.56
C THR A 25 -3.43 0.03 -0.30
N ILE A 26 -4.03 -1.15 -0.21
CA ILE A 26 -3.92 -2.04 0.95
C ILE A 26 -3.04 -3.23 0.59
N PHE A 27 -2.04 -3.52 1.42
CA PHE A 27 -1.28 -4.76 1.36
C PHE A 27 -1.70 -5.71 2.48
N GLN A 28 -2.28 -6.86 2.13
CA GLN A 28 -2.67 -7.91 3.07
C GLN A 28 -1.94 -9.24 2.80
N GLY A 29 -2.03 -10.16 3.74
CA GLY A 29 -1.48 -11.52 3.65
C GLY A 29 -0.49 -11.84 4.75
N ASP A 30 -0.16 -13.12 4.87
CA ASP A 30 0.48 -13.70 6.04
C ASP A 30 1.89 -13.19 6.34
N SER A 31 2.32 -13.48 7.58
CA SER A 31 3.70 -13.33 8.03
C SER A 31 4.68 -13.92 7.01
N ALA A 32 5.84 -13.28 6.85
CA ALA A 32 6.93 -13.67 5.92
C ALA A 32 6.74 -13.35 4.43
N SER A 33 5.70 -12.61 4.03
CA SER A 33 5.52 -12.11 2.65
C SER A 33 6.42 -10.91 2.26
N GLY A 34 7.37 -10.52 3.11
CA GLY A 34 8.31 -9.42 2.84
C GLY A 34 7.77 -8.00 3.09
N LYS A 35 6.53 -7.83 3.54
CA LYS A 35 5.93 -6.50 3.83
C LYS A 35 6.68 -5.71 4.91
N SER A 36 6.97 -6.34 6.04
CA SER A 36 7.71 -5.69 7.15
C SER A 36 9.13 -5.33 6.75
N GLU A 37 9.77 -6.16 5.92
CA GLU A 37 11.10 -5.86 5.37
C GLU A 37 11.06 -4.65 4.43
N MET A 38 10.03 -4.53 3.59
CA MET A 38 9.82 -3.36 2.75
C MET A 38 9.72 -2.06 3.57
N ILE A 39 8.91 -2.07 4.64
CA ILE A 39 8.81 -0.93 5.58
C ILE A 39 10.16 -0.65 6.23
N ARG A 40 10.87 -1.69 6.69
CA ARG A 40 12.20 -1.53 7.31
C ARG A 40 13.19 -0.84 6.37
N LEU A 41 13.21 -1.20 5.09
CA LEU A 41 14.08 -0.58 4.09
C LEU A 41 13.70 0.88 3.81
N LEU A 42 12.40 1.16 3.68
CA LEU A 42 11.92 2.53 3.50
C LEU A 42 12.25 3.40 4.72
N THR A 43 12.04 2.92 5.94
CA THR A 43 12.41 3.63 7.17
C THR A 43 13.91 3.91 7.22
N ALA A 44 14.75 2.93 6.86
CA ALA A 44 16.19 3.11 6.80
C ALA A 44 16.58 4.20 5.77
N TYR A 45 15.93 4.20 4.60
CA TYR A 45 16.13 5.21 3.57
C TYR A 45 15.63 6.60 4.02
N ASN A 46 14.46 6.70 4.64
CA ASN A 46 13.96 7.99 5.13
C ASN A 46 14.87 8.62 6.20
N ASN A 47 15.59 7.80 6.98
CA ASN A 47 16.48 8.28 8.04
C ASN A 47 17.91 8.59 7.57
N ARG A 48 18.42 7.85 6.57
CA ARG A 48 19.86 7.90 6.18
C ARG A 48 20.10 8.06 4.67
N HIS A 49 19.04 8.14 3.88
CA HIS A 49 19.09 8.20 2.41
C HIS A 49 20.07 7.18 1.83
N GLU A 50 21.01 7.61 0.98
CA GLU A 50 21.98 6.76 0.29
C GLU A 50 22.87 5.95 1.26
N SER A 51 23.16 6.50 2.45
CA SER A 51 23.97 5.80 3.47
C SER A 51 23.27 4.59 4.09
N SER A 52 21.98 4.38 3.81
CA SER A 52 21.25 3.19 4.23
C SER A 52 21.61 1.93 3.43
N GLY A 53 22.24 2.08 2.25
CA GLY A 53 22.43 0.99 1.30
C GLY A 53 21.14 0.56 0.57
N VAL A 54 20.08 1.38 0.67
CA VAL A 54 18.79 1.21 -0.01
C VAL A 54 18.69 2.22 -1.13
N THR A 55 18.18 1.79 -2.29
CA THR A 55 17.76 2.67 -3.36
C THR A 55 16.24 2.72 -3.42
N LEU A 56 15.71 3.94 -3.45
CA LEU A 56 14.30 4.23 -3.67
C LEU A 56 14.16 4.99 -4.99
N ILE A 57 13.34 4.47 -5.91
CA ILE A 57 12.96 5.14 -7.15
C ILE A 57 11.45 5.36 -7.11
N SER A 58 11.03 6.61 -7.14
CA SER A 58 9.62 6.99 -7.25
C SER A 58 9.50 8.44 -7.76
N GLU A 59 8.41 8.74 -8.45
CA GLU A 59 8.08 10.11 -8.87
C GLU A 59 7.64 11.00 -7.70
N LYS A 60 7.09 10.39 -6.64
CA LYS A 60 6.65 11.10 -5.42
C LYS A 60 7.55 10.77 -4.25
N ILE A 61 7.62 11.68 -3.30
CA ILE A 61 8.32 11.44 -2.04
C ILE A 61 7.61 10.31 -1.29
N CYS A 62 8.33 9.24 -0.99
CA CYS A 62 7.85 8.16 -0.13
C CYS A 62 8.23 8.42 1.33
N THR A 63 7.28 8.30 2.25
CA THR A 63 7.51 8.51 3.68
C THR A 63 6.82 7.42 4.49
N VAL A 64 7.53 6.84 5.46
CA VAL A 64 6.93 5.96 6.45
C VAL A 64 6.33 6.79 7.58
N LEU A 65 5.07 6.56 7.89
CA LEU A 65 4.36 7.19 9.00
C LEU A 65 4.29 6.22 10.19
N THR A 66 4.68 6.72 11.36
CA THR A 66 4.58 6.03 12.65
C THR A 66 3.53 6.70 13.53
N GLU A 67 3.11 6.04 14.62
CA GLU A 67 2.01 6.51 15.49
C GLU A 67 2.24 7.89 16.10
N GLU A 68 3.49 8.25 16.39
CA GLU A 68 3.84 9.51 17.03
C GLU A 68 3.40 10.72 16.19
N ASP A 69 2.47 11.49 16.75
CA ASP A 69 1.96 12.76 16.23
C ASP A 69 1.58 12.72 14.74
N TRP A 70 0.95 11.61 14.31
CA TRP A 70 0.60 11.38 12.91
C TRP A 70 -0.19 12.55 12.31
N GLU A 71 -1.06 13.20 13.08
CA GLU A 71 -1.86 14.35 12.63
C GLU A 71 -0.98 15.57 12.34
N MET A 72 -0.05 15.88 13.24
CA MET A 72 0.86 17.01 13.07
C MET A 72 1.73 16.77 11.84
N ARG A 73 2.26 15.55 11.68
CA ARG A 73 3.07 15.20 10.52
C ARG A 73 2.28 15.27 9.21
N LEU A 74 1.09 14.67 9.20
CA LEU A 74 0.24 14.65 8.02
C LEU A 74 -0.16 16.07 7.60
N SER A 75 -0.44 16.98 8.55
CA SER A 75 -0.82 18.36 8.21
C SER A 75 0.21 19.14 7.37
N GLY A 76 1.49 18.73 7.41
CA GLY A 76 2.56 19.31 6.58
C GLY A 76 2.87 18.50 5.32
N TYR A 77 2.19 17.37 5.07
CA TYR A 77 2.46 16.50 3.93
C TYR A 77 1.47 16.75 2.80
N HIS A 78 2.03 17.05 1.62
CA HIS A 78 1.31 17.26 0.38
C HIS A 78 1.96 16.49 -0.76
N ASP A 79 1.13 15.93 -1.63
CA ASP A 79 1.51 15.22 -2.85
C ASP A 79 2.53 14.05 -2.65
N ARG A 80 2.42 13.31 -1.54
CA ARG A 80 3.36 12.22 -1.18
C ARG A 80 2.75 10.83 -1.25
N ILE A 81 3.61 9.82 -1.19
CA ILE A 81 3.22 8.42 -0.95
C ILE A 81 3.59 8.06 0.49
N ILE A 82 2.57 7.74 1.29
CA ILE A 82 2.69 7.54 2.73
C ILE A 82 2.49 6.06 3.02
N PHE A 83 3.53 5.43 3.57
CA PHE A 83 3.51 4.04 3.99
C PHE A 83 3.13 3.96 5.46
N ILE A 84 2.15 3.12 5.78
CA ILE A 84 1.66 2.90 7.14
C ILE A 84 1.68 1.41 7.43
N ASP A 85 2.33 1.02 8.52
CA ASP A 85 2.41 -0.38 8.95
C ASP A 85 1.29 -0.75 9.93
N GLU A 86 1.05 -2.05 10.09
CA GLU A 86 -0.07 -2.63 10.86
C GLU A 86 -0.08 -2.19 12.34
N GLY A 87 1.09 -1.85 12.89
CA GLY A 87 1.25 -1.36 14.26
C GLY A 87 0.59 -0.01 14.55
N ASN A 88 0.01 0.67 13.55
CA ASN A 88 -0.60 1.99 13.71
C ASN A 88 -2.11 1.89 13.96
N SER A 89 -2.50 1.90 15.23
CA SER A 89 -3.90 1.78 15.67
C SER A 89 -4.82 2.89 15.14
N PHE A 90 -4.27 4.09 14.91
CA PHE A 90 -5.02 5.25 14.42
C PHE A 90 -5.65 5.03 13.03
N VAL A 91 -5.15 4.07 12.24
CA VAL A 91 -5.63 3.77 10.89
C VAL A 91 -7.10 3.36 10.89
N ARG A 92 -7.59 2.75 11.98
CA ARG A 92 -9.01 2.38 12.15
C ARG A 92 -9.90 3.53 12.61
N SER A 93 -9.35 4.71 12.88
CA SER A 93 -10.12 5.83 13.41
C SER A 93 -10.90 6.57 12.32
N LYS A 94 -12.10 7.05 12.67
CA LYS A 94 -12.87 7.98 11.82
C LYS A 94 -12.11 9.27 11.52
N ARG A 95 -11.22 9.68 12.43
CA ARG A 95 -10.39 10.88 12.28
C ARG A 95 -9.39 10.71 11.15
N PHE A 96 -8.68 9.58 11.11
CA PHE A 96 -7.79 9.24 10.01
C PHE A 96 -8.55 9.11 8.69
N ALA A 97 -9.72 8.45 8.68
CA ALA A 97 -10.56 8.37 7.49
C ALA A 97 -11.01 9.75 6.98
N GLY A 98 -11.34 10.67 7.89
CA GLY A 98 -11.65 12.06 7.58
C GLY A 98 -10.46 12.78 6.92
N TYR A 99 -9.26 12.58 7.45
CA TYR A 99 -8.03 13.13 6.88
C TYR A 99 -7.77 12.62 5.47
N VAL A 100 -7.78 11.30 5.26
CA VAL A 100 -7.51 10.67 3.97
C VAL A 100 -8.46 11.15 2.87
N LYS A 101 -9.72 11.44 3.20
CA LYS A 101 -10.72 11.97 2.25
C LYS A 101 -10.39 13.37 1.72
N GLN A 102 -9.68 14.18 2.50
CA GLN A 102 -9.36 15.57 2.16
C GLN A 102 -7.90 15.75 1.70
N SER A 103 -7.09 14.71 1.89
CA SER A 103 -5.66 14.67 1.58
C SER A 103 -5.40 14.54 0.09
N ASP A 104 -4.35 15.20 -0.39
CA ASP A 104 -3.74 15.05 -1.70
C ASP A 104 -2.57 14.02 -1.68
N ASN A 105 -2.50 13.19 -0.65
CA ASN A 105 -1.51 12.12 -0.52
C ASN A 105 -2.06 10.74 -0.93
N TYR A 106 -1.16 9.89 -1.40
CA TYR A 106 -1.37 8.46 -1.58
C TYR A 106 -1.00 7.72 -0.30
N PHE A 107 -1.76 6.70 0.06
CA PHE A 107 -1.58 5.89 1.27
C PHE A 107 -1.42 4.42 0.90
N ILE A 108 -0.27 3.86 1.25
CA ILE A 108 0.01 2.43 1.19
C ILE A 108 -0.07 1.89 2.60
N ILE A 109 -1.08 1.07 2.88
CA ILE A 109 -1.38 0.60 4.23
C ILE A 109 -1.18 -0.91 4.28
N ILE A 110 -0.30 -1.37 5.16
CA ILE A 110 -0.10 -2.79 5.45
C ILE A 110 -0.99 -3.15 6.61
N TYR A 111 -1.91 -4.08 6.40
CA TYR A 111 -2.87 -4.48 7.42
C TYR A 111 -3.36 -5.91 7.16
N ARG A 112 -3.56 -6.71 8.21
CA ARG A 112 -4.16 -8.06 8.04
C ARG A 112 -5.68 -7.99 7.91
N ASP A 113 -6.30 -7.14 8.73
CA ASP A 113 -7.76 -7.04 8.81
C ASP A 113 -8.34 -6.08 7.76
N SER A 114 -9.67 -6.13 7.61
CA SER A 114 -10.40 -5.15 6.81
C SER A 114 -10.47 -3.79 7.52
N LEU A 115 -10.31 -2.70 6.77
CA LEU A 115 -10.30 -1.33 7.28
C LEU A 115 -11.61 -0.60 6.95
N HIS A 116 -12.73 -1.06 7.51
CA HIS A 116 -14.09 -0.65 7.12
C HIS A 116 -14.37 0.87 7.15
N GLU A 117 -13.60 1.64 7.91
CA GLU A 117 -13.74 3.10 7.98
C GLU A 117 -13.13 3.83 6.77
N LEU A 118 -12.28 3.17 5.99
CA LEU A 118 -11.58 3.75 4.84
C LEU A 118 -12.29 3.44 3.52
N PRO A 119 -12.47 4.43 2.62
CA PRO A 119 -13.12 4.25 1.33
C PRO A 119 -12.13 3.70 0.27
N TYR A 120 -11.56 2.51 0.49
CA TYR A 120 -10.68 1.87 -0.49
C TYR A 120 -11.44 0.93 -1.43
N SER A 121 -10.91 0.74 -2.64
CA SER A 121 -11.45 -0.23 -3.60
C SER A 121 -10.88 -1.62 -3.35
N ILE A 122 -11.69 -2.66 -3.57
CA ILE A 122 -11.26 -4.06 -3.55
C ILE A 122 -10.14 -4.32 -4.59
N GLU A 123 -10.17 -3.56 -5.70
CA GLU A 123 -9.13 -3.61 -6.72
C GLU A 123 -7.77 -3.11 -6.22
N GLU A 124 -7.74 -2.37 -5.11
CA GLU A 124 -6.50 -1.82 -4.53
C GLU A 124 -6.01 -2.65 -3.35
N ILE A 125 -6.46 -3.90 -3.23
CA ILE A 125 -6.01 -4.84 -2.21
C ILE A 125 -5.05 -5.86 -2.83
N TYR A 126 -3.82 -5.87 -2.34
CA TYR A 126 -2.72 -6.63 -2.90
C TYR A 126 -2.03 -7.53 -1.87
N GLY A 127 -1.45 -8.63 -2.36
CA GLY A 127 -0.43 -9.39 -1.66
C GLY A 127 0.95 -9.07 -2.24
N LEU A 128 2.00 -9.53 -1.56
CA LEU A 128 3.37 -9.56 -2.07
C LEU A 128 3.83 -11.01 -2.18
N HIS A 129 4.48 -11.35 -3.30
CA HIS A 129 5.13 -12.63 -3.47
C HIS A 129 6.48 -12.47 -4.17
N GLU A 130 7.36 -13.45 -3.99
CA GLU A 130 8.57 -13.55 -4.80
C GLU A 130 8.20 -13.88 -6.25
N SER A 131 8.79 -13.14 -7.20
CA SER A 131 8.60 -13.31 -8.63
C SER A 131 9.29 -14.60 -9.08
N LYS A 132 8.51 -15.47 -9.73
CA LYS A 132 9.02 -16.74 -10.31
C LYS A 132 9.92 -16.51 -11.53
N ASP A 133 9.87 -15.31 -12.10
CA ASP A 133 10.66 -14.88 -13.26
C ASP A 133 12.01 -14.25 -12.87
N SER A 134 12.50 -14.53 -11.66
CA SER A 134 13.79 -14.03 -11.13
C SER A 134 14.99 -14.27 -12.07
N GLN A 135 14.90 -15.27 -12.97
CA GLN A 135 15.88 -15.56 -14.01
C GLN A 135 16.00 -14.48 -15.11
N LYS A 136 14.98 -13.63 -15.31
CA LYS A 136 15.02 -12.52 -16.29
C LYS A 136 15.83 -11.32 -15.79
N TYR A 137 16.20 -11.30 -14.52
CA TYR A 137 16.87 -10.17 -13.90
C TYR A 137 18.38 -10.39 -13.77
N ARG A 138 19.16 -9.32 -13.99
CA ARG A 138 20.64 -9.35 -14.07
C ARG A 138 21.35 -9.94 -12.85
N ASN A 139 20.71 -9.99 -11.68
CA ASN A 139 21.29 -10.43 -10.42
C ASN A 139 20.51 -11.63 -9.83
N PRO A 140 20.94 -12.88 -10.08
CA PRO A 140 20.20 -14.08 -9.68
C PRO A 140 20.19 -14.35 -8.16
N LYS A 141 20.99 -13.61 -7.37
CA LYS A 141 21.01 -13.72 -5.89
C LYS A 141 20.01 -12.79 -5.20
N ARG A 142 19.31 -11.92 -5.95
CA ARG A 142 18.38 -10.94 -5.38
C ARG A 142 16.95 -11.50 -5.45
N ILE A 143 16.22 -11.39 -4.34
CA ILE A 143 14.80 -11.75 -4.24
C ILE A 143 13.97 -10.60 -4.82
N TYR A 144 13.22 -10.86 -5.89
CA TYR A 144 12.35 -9.87 -6.52
C TYR A 144 10.93 -10.08 -6.03
N ASN A 145 10.32 -9.05 -5.46
CA ASN A 145 8.97 -9.07 -4.92
C ASN A 145 8.07 -8.20 -5.80
N GLU A 146 6.95 -8.80 -6.19
CA GLU A 146 5.93 -8.16 -7.02
C GLU A 146 4.58 -8.21 -6.27
N GLN A 147 3.77 -7.19 -6.51
CA GLN A 147 2.41 -7.13 -5.99
C GLN A 147 1.44 -7.90 -6.88
N PHE A 148 0.44 -8.54 -6.28
CA PHE A 148 -0.64 -9.23 -6.99
C PHE A 148 -1.99 -8.92 -6.34
N HIS A 149 -3.06 -8.86 -7.12
CA HIS A 149 -4.40 -8.60 -6.58
C HIS A 149 -4.85 -9.80 -5.73
N LEU A 150 -5.28 -9.53 -4.48
CA LEU A 150 -5.85 -10.58 -3.62
C LEU A 150 -7.28 -10.94 -3.99
N TYR A 151 -8.01 -9.94 -4.47
CA TYR A 151 -9.37 -10.09 -4.95
C TYR A 151 -9.38 -9.79 -6.43
N THR A 152 -9.00 -10.77 -7.22
CA THR A 152 -9.37 -10.77 -8.63
C THR A 152 -10.89 -10.87 -8.65
N ALA A 153 -11.57 -9.94 -9.31
CA ALA A 153 -12.95 -10.18 -9.69
C ALA A 153 -12.96 -11.51 -10.45
N SER A 154 -13.40 -12.59 -9.81
CA SER A 154 -13.97 -13.70 -10.55
C SER A 154 -14.96 -13.05 -11.52
N PRO A 155 -14.99 -13.43 -12.81
CA PRO A 155 -15.98 -12.89 -13.73
C PRO A 155 -17.31 -13.07 -13.02
N GLN A 156 -17.91 -11.97 -12.57
CA GLN A 156 -19.14 -12.01 -11.82
C GLN A 156 -20.09 -12.74 -12.74
N ALA A 157 -20.45 -13.98 -12.38
CA ALA A 157 -21.54 -14.67 -13.04
C ALA A 157 -22.66 -13.65 -13.05
N LYS A 158 -23.09 -13.25 -14.24
CA LYS A 158 -24.03 -12.14 -14.47
C LYS A 158 -25.16 -12.28 -13.43
N ILE A 159 -25.10 -11.49 -12.37
CA ILE A 159 -26.09 -11.60 -11.30
C ILE A 159 -27.34 -10.94 -11.87
N CYS A 160 -28.23 -11.76 -12.39
CA CYS A 160 -29.59 -11.38 -12.75
C CYS A 160 -30.46 -11.73 -11.54
N PRO A 161 -30.63 -10.83 -10.55
CA PRO A 161 -31.48 -11.11 -9.41
C PRO A 161 -32.92 -11.29 -9.90
N ASP A 162 -33.55 -12.41 -9.57
CA ASP A 162 -34.95 -12.67 -9.93
C ASP A 162 -35.93 -11.71 -9.24
N LYS A 163 -35.52 -11.16 -8.08
CA LYS A 163 -36.30 -10.19 -7.31
C LYS A 163 -35.40 -9.16 -6.64
N VAL A 164 -35.80 -7.91 -6.73
CA VAL A 164 -35.25 -6.79 -5.96
C VAL A 164 -36.32 -6.34 -4.98
N ILE A 165 -36.00 -6.33 -3.69
CA ILE A 165 -36.90 -5.82 -2.65
C ILE A 165 -36.42 -4.42 -2.28
N VAL A 166 -37.29 -3.44 -2.49
CA VAL A 166 -37.07 -2.05 -2.07
C VAL A 166 -37.98 -1.79 -0.88
N LYS A 167 -37.44 -1.20 0.19
CA LYS A 167 -38.24 -0.76 1.35
C LYS A 167 -38.42 0.74 1.23
N ASP A 168 -39.63 1.18 0.98
CA ASP A 168 -39.99 2.59 1.07
C ASP A 168 -39.96 3.01 2.55
N LEU A 169 -39.22 4.08 2.82
CA LEU A 169 -39.25 4.77 4.11
C LEU A 169 -40.35 5.84 3.99
N PHE A 170 -41.42 5.66 4.78
CA PHE A 170 -42.47 6.66 4.97
C PHE A 170 -41.96 7.84 5.80
#